data_AF-A0A427KXA9-F1
#
_entry.id   AF-A0A427KXA9-F1
#
_cell.length_a   1.000
_cell.length_b   1.000
_cell.length_c   1.000
_cell.angle_alpha   90.00
_cell.angle_beta   90.00
_cell.angle_gamma   90.00
#
_symmetry.space_group_name_H-M   'P 1'
#
loop_
_entity.id
_entity.type
_entity.pdbx_description
1 polymer ?
#
loop_
_entity_poly.entity_id
_entity_poly.type
_entity_poly.pdbx_seq_one_letter_code
_entity_poly.pdbx_strand_id
1 'polypeptide(L)'
;MTDLPHLPGVRILRDVMIPMRDGVSLAADVYLPEGDEGPLPVLLERTPYDRRGTNHADRSAADPTPRSKPAIAAEFAQDGYAYVLVDCRGRYGSEGVFTKYANEAEDGFDVMGWLVQQPWCDGRIGTLGLSYGAHVQAAAACLNPPGLRAMFMDSGGFSSAFHSGVRQGGAFELKQLTWAMKHARLSPLSQDDPARLEALNAQDVRDWMAVNPWRPGRTPLAAAPEYDAFIRDMWRRETFDDFWRAPDFCAACHEGGFTDAPMVFMSSWYDPYALSATENYARFSRSKAGPVKLVMGPWTHGQRSVRHAGDVDFGPAATLDGNLAPDYLALRRAWFDCWLKGRVAPDALAAPVNLFVMGGGSGRRTAEGRLDHGGRWRAEAGWPLPGTVFTDFHLHADGGLSTEAPPPGERSWRHDPADPVPTIGGAIASGAPVMAAGGYDQRETPGLFGATVVGRALSDRDDVLTFETAPLTAAVEVTGPITARLWVSSSALDTDVTVKLVDVYPPNPDHPEGYALNLTHGVLRLRFRDSFAAPRPLVPGEVYDVEIQLFPTSNLFAAGHRIRLDMASSNFPHFDVNPGSGAPAGEASGAVVAINRIHTGPTCLSRLVLPIVPARGS
;
A
#
# COMPACT_ATOMS: atom_id res chain seq x y z
N MET A 1 -29.76 -8.89 15.14
CA MET A 1 -28.88 -9.70 16.00
C MET A 1 -28.88 -11.13 15.48
N THR A 2 -27.91 -11.49 14.65
CA THR A 2 -27.61 -12.90 14.37
C THR A 2 -26.96 -13.46 15.64
N ASP A 3 -27.50 -14.55 16.18
CA ASP A 3 -26.86 -15.28 17.29
C ASP A 3 -25.47 -15.70 16.82
N LEU A 4 -24.44 -15.02 17.34
CA LEU A 4 -23.07 -15.44 17.15
C LEU A 4 -22.90 -16.79 17.85
N PRO A 5 -22.15 -17.73 17.25
CA PRO A 5 -21.95 -19.05 17.83
C PRO A 5 -21.41 -18.92 19.27
N HIS A 6 -21.85 -19.82 20.14
CA HIS A 6 -21.21 -20.01 21.44
C HIS A 6 -19.73 -20.31 21.21
N LEU A 7 -18.84 -19.45 21.70
CA LEU A 7 -17.39 -19.66 21.63
C LEU A 7 -16.95 -20.28 22.96
N PRO A 8 -16.69 -21.60 22.99
CA PRO A 8 -16.42 -22.31 24.25
C PRO A 8 -15.16 -21.77 24.93
N GLY A 9 -15.16 -21.65 26.26
CA GLY A 9 -13.99 -21.23 27.02
C GLY A 9 -13.76 -19.71 27.01
N VAL A 10 -14.73 -18.92 26.54
CA VAL A 10 -14.60 -17.45 26.43
C VAL A 10 -15.86 -16.74 26.93
N ARG A 11 -15.69 -15.86 27.91
CA ARG A 11 -16.70 -14.89 28.35
C ARG A 11 -16.62 -13.63 27.49
N ILE A 12 -17.76 -13.22 26.92
CA ILE A 12 -17.83 -12.05 26.03
C ILE A 12 -18.64 -10.93 26.69
N LEU A 13 -18.05 -9.75 26.86
CA LEU A 13 -18.76 -8.51 27.19
C LEU A 13 -19.09 -7.81 25.87
N ARG A 14 -20.37 -7.80 25.50
CA ARG A 14 -20.83 -7.29 24.20
C ARG A 14 -21.28 -5.84 24.28
N ASP A 15 -21.07 -5.11 23.19
CA ASP A 15 -21.59 -3.76 22.98
C ASP A 15 -21.22 -2.81 24.14
N VAL A 16 -19.99 -2.96 24.64
CA VAL A 16 -19.42 -2.06 25.64
C VAL A 16 -19.18 -0.72 24.96
N MET A 17 -19.78 0.34 25.50
CA MET A 17 -19.63 1.69 24.98
C MET A 17 -18.49 2.40 25.72
N ILE A 18 -17.38 2.62 25.04
CA ILE A 18 -16.18 3.28 25.58
C ILE A 18 -16.31 4.79 25.32
N PRO A 19 -16.35 5.65 26.36
CA PRO A 19 -16.49 7.09 26.17
C PRO A 19 -15.16 7.71 25.71
N MET A 20 -15.20 8.51 24.65
CA MET A 20 -14.09 9.33 24.18
C MET A 20 -14.11 10.71 24.89
N ARG A 21 -13.01 11.46 24.75
CA ARG A 21 -12.83 12.80 25.35
C ARG A 21 -13.91 13.82 24.98
N ASP A 22 -14.56 13.65 23.83
CA ASP A 22 -15.57 14.55 23.28
C ASP A 22 -17.02 14.08 23.53
N GLY A 23 -17.20 13.03 24.32
CA GLY A 23 -18.52 12.50 24.70
C GLY A 23 -19.10 11.48 23.71
N VAL A 24 -18.49 11.27 22.55
CA VAL A 24 -18.85 10.17 21.64
C VAL A 24 -18.41 8.84 22.25
N SER A 25 -19.23 7.80 22.10
CA SER A 25 -18.89 6.46 22.57
C SER A 25 -18.58 5.50 21.43
N LEU A 26 -17.47 4.77 21.53
CA LEU A 26 -17.10 3.72 20.59
C LEU A 26 -17.57 2.35 21.10
N ALA A 27 -18.21 1.58 20.23
CA ALA A 27 -18.68 0.24 20.57
C ALA A 27 -17.54 -0.78 20.49
N ALA A 28 -17.47 -1.60 21.53
CA ALA A 28 -16.48 -2.65 21.67
C ALA A 28 -17.11 -3.97 22.09
N ASP A 29 -16.47 -5.07 21.68
CA ASP A 29 -16.68 -6.39 22.27
C ASP A 29 -15.38 -6.83 22.96
N VAL A 30 -15.48 -7.27 24.22
CA VAL A 30 -14.35 -7.75 25.03
C VAL A 30 -14.45 -9.25 25.21
N TYR A 31 -13.41 -9.98 24.83
CA TYR A 31 -13.30 -11.43 24.92
C TYR A 31 -12.30 -11.76 26.02
N LEU A 32 -12.77 -12.46 27.04
CA LEU A 32 -12.00 -12.87 28.22
C LEU A 32 -12.03 -14.40 28.34
N PRO A 33 -10.98 -15.06 28.83
CA PRO A 33 -11.06 -16.49 29.15
C PRO A 33 -12.20 -16.77 30.14
N GLU A 34 -12.79 -17.95 30.06
CA GLU A 34 -13.70 -18.45 31.10
C GLU A 34 -12.92 -18.74 32.38
N GLY A 35 -13.37 -18.17 33.50
CA GLY A 35 -12.70 -18.27 34.80
C GLY A 35 -12.21 -16.90 35.30
N ASP A 36 -11.55 -16.92 36.46
CA ASP A 36 -10.84 -15.75 37.01
C ASP A 36 -9.34 -16.04 36.98
N GLU A 37 -8.67 -15.51 35.95
CA GLU A 37 -7.22 -15.58 35.80
C GLU A 37 -6.53 -14.31 36.37
N GLY A 38 -7.29 -13.40 37.00
CA GLY A 38 -6.83 -12.08 37.38
C GLY A 38 -6.66 -11.14 36.17
N PRO A 39 -5.92 -10.01 36.35
CA PRO A 39 -5.63 -9.07 35.27
C PRO A 39 -4.76 -9.69 34.17
N LEU A 40 -5.12 -9.44 32.90
CA LEU A 40 -4.52 -10.03 31.70
C LEU A 40 -3.91 -8.97 30.78
N PRO A 41 -2.94 -9.35 29.92
CA PRO A 41 -2.49 -8.49 28.85
C PRO A 41 -3.60 -8.37 27.80
N VAL A 42 -3.74 -7.17 27.24
CA VAL A 42 -4.78 -6.86 26.27
C VAL A 42 -4.24 -6.91 24.85
N LEU A 43 -5.00 -7.50 23.93
CA LEU A 43 -4.84 -7.30 22.49
C LEU A 43 -5.97 -6.41 21.98
N LEU A 44 -5.63 -5.28 21.36
CA LEU A 44 -6.57 -4.30 20.83
C LEU A 44 -6.55 -4.30 19.30
N GLU A 45 -7.72 -4.47 18.70
CA GLU A 45 -7.94 -4.29 17.26
C GLU A 45 -9.07 -3.26 17.05
N ARG A 46 -8.71 -2.08 16.57
CA ARG A 46 -9.65 -1.04 16.11
C ARG A 46 -9.88 -1.19 14.60
N THR A 47 -11.13 -1.15 14.16
CA THR A 47 -11.49 -1.44 12.77
C THR A 47 -12.68 -0.61 12.27
N PRO A 48 -12.66 -0.11 11.02
CA PRO A 48 -13.85 0.47 10.38
C PRO A 48 -14.66 -0.57 9.59
N TYR A 49 -14.35 -1.86 9.76
CA TYR A 49 -14.84 -2.99 8.95
C TYR A 49 -15.61 -4.04 9.76
N ASP A 50 -16.51 -3.58 10.63
CA ASP A 50 -17.30 -4.38 11.55
C ASP A 50 -16.42 -5.19 12.49
N ARG A 51 -16.45 -4.84 13.77
CA ARG A 51 -15.75 -5.58 14.82
C ARG A 51 -16.18 -7.05 14.89
N ARG A 52 -17.38 -7.40 14.40
CA ARG A 52 -17.88 -8.78 14.28
C ARG A 52 -17.73 -9.38 12.88
N GLY A 53 -17.20 -8.61 11.93
CA GLY A 53 -17.04 -9.02 10.53
C GLY A 53 -15.87 -9.96 10.27
N THR A 54 -15.77 -10.43 9.03
CA THR A 54 -14.70 -11.32 8.55
C THR A 54 -13.52 -10.54 8.00
N ASN A 55 -12.30 -10.88 8.44
CA ASN A 55 -11.09 -10.37 7.83
C ASN A 55 -10.65 -11.31 6.70
N HIS A 56 -10.77 -10.86 5.45
CA HIS A 56 -10.40 -11.64 4.27
C HIS A 56 -8.97 -12.20 4.28
N ALA A 57 -8.06 -11.58 5.04
CA ALA A 57 -6.67 -12.01 5.14
C ALA A 57 -6.42 -13.03 6.26
N ASP A 58 -7.28 -13.11 7.30
CA ASP A 58 -7.11 -14.07 8.40
C ASP A 58 -7.51 -15.48 7.94
N ARG A 59 -6.59 -16.11 7.23
CA ARG A 59 -6.65 -17.46 6.68
C ARG A 59 -5.23 -18.03 6.61
N SER A 60 -5.08 -19.30 6.24
CA SER A 60 -3.78 -19.91 5.98
C SER A 60 -3.76 -20.59 4.61
N ALA A 61 -2.58 -20.97 4.13
CA ALA A 61 -2.47 -21.81 2.94
C ALA A 61 -3.18 -23.17 3.09
N ALA A 62 -3.25 -23.70 4.32
CA ALA A 62 -3.90 -24.99 4.62
C ALA A 62 -5.43 -24.87 4.72
N ASP A 63 -5.95 -23.75 5.25
CA ASP A 63 -7.37 -23.41 5.23
C ASP A 63 -7.56 -22.00 4.65
N PRO A 64 -7.89 -21.90 3.36
CA PRO A 64 -8.02 -20.62 2.66
C PRO A 64 -9.34 -19.89 2.99
N THR A 65 -10.17 -20.44 3.87
CA THR A 65 -11.44 -19.83 4.32
C THR A 65 -11.14 -18.66 5.26
N PRO A 66 -11.56 -17.43 4.94
CA PRO A 66 -11.36 -16.30 5.83
C PRO A 66 -12.12 -16.47 7.16
N ARG A 67 -11.44 -16.13 8.25
CA ARG A 67 -11.96 -16.24 9.62
C ARG A 67 -12.56 -14.92 10.11
N SER A 68 -13.56 -15.02 10.98
CA SER A 68 -14.16 -13.86 11.62
C SER A 68 -13.24 -13.28 12.70
N LYS A 69 -13.28 -11.96 12.91
CA LYS A 69 -12.53 -11.33 14.01
C LYS A 69 -12.90 -11.93 15.39
N PRO A 70 -14.19 -12.20 15.69
CA PRO A 70 -14.56 -12.92 16.91
C PRO A 70 -13.90 -14.29 17.09
N ALA A 71 -13.70 -15.05 16.01
CA ALA A 71 -13.04 -16.35 16.08
C ALA A 71 -11.55 -16.22 16.43
N ILE A 72 -10.87 -15.23 15.85
CA ILE A 72 -9.47 -14.92 16.19
C ILE A 72 -9.38 -14.42 17.64
N ALA A 73 -10.27 -13.52 18.05
CA ALA A 73 -10.33 -12.99 19.41
C ALA A 73 -10.51 -14.09 20.46
N ALA A 74 -11.39 -15.07 20.20
CA ALA A 74 -11.60 -16.19 21.10
C ALA A 74 -10.36 -17.09 21.24
N GLU A 75 -9.63 -17.36 20.15
CA GLU A 75 -8.39 -18.14 20.21
C GLU A 75 -7.23 -17.43 20.91
N PHE A 76 -7.23 -16.10 20.96
CA PHE A 76 -6.31 -15.37 21.83
C PHE A 76 -6.79 -15.35 23.27
N ALA A 77 -8.10 -15.21 23.50
CA ALA A 77 -8.67 -15.21 24.84
C ALA A 77 -8.43 -16.54 25.57
N GLN A 78 -8.63 -17.66 24.90
CA GLN A 78 -8.33 -19.01 25.41
C GLN A 78 -6.85 -19.21 25.80
N ASP A 79 -5.95 -18.40 25.24
CA ASP A 79 -4.51 -18.46 25.53
C ASP A 79 -4.09 -17.50 26.66
N GLY A 80 -5.06 -16.88 27.36
CA GLY A 80 -4.82 -15.97 28.47
C GLY A 80 -4.53 -14.54 28.03
N TYR A 81 -5.29 -14.04 27.05
CA TYR A 81 -5.35 -12.61 26.71
C TYR A 81 -6.75 -12.07 27.00
N ALA A 82 -6.87 -10.77 27.28
CA ALA A 82 -8.11 -10.05 26.98
C ALA A 82 -8.04 -9.55 25.54
N TYR A 83 -9.00 -9.88 24.69
CA TYR A 83 -9.03 -9.38 23.31
C TYR A 83 -10.18 -8.37 23.15
N VAL A 84 -9.88 -7.18 22.63
CA VAL A 84 -10.84 -6.08 22.51
C VAL A 84 -10.95 -5.67 21.06
N LEU A 85 -12.15 -5.87 20.50
CA LEU A 85 -12.51 -5.47 19.15
C LEU A 85 -13.33 -4.19 19.23
N VAL A 86 -12.92 -3.12 18.56
CA VAL A 86 -13.58 -1.80 18.63
C VAL A 86 -13.90 -1.29 17.24
N ASP A 87 -15.14 -0.86 17.03
CA ASP A 87 -15.51 -0.16 15.80
C ASP A 87 -14.99 1.27 15.83
N CYS A 88 -14.36 1.73 14.74
CA CYS A 88 -13.97 3.13 14.58
C CYS A 88 -15.19 4.06 14.64
N ARG A 89 -14.96 5.34 14.95
CA ARG A 89 -15.99 6.38 15.05
C ARG A 89 -16.93 6.42 13.84
N GLY A 90 -18.23 6.50 14.10
CA GLY A 90 -19.28 6.52 13.07
C GLY A 90 -19.41 5.23 12.26
N ARG A 91 -18.84 4.12 12.73
CA ARG A 91 -18.94 2.80 12.10
C ARG A 91 -19.68 1.83 13.01
N TYR A 92 -20.61 1.08 12.42
CA TYR A 92 -21.32 -0.02 13.09
C TYR A 92 -21.92 0.39 14.43
N GLY A 93 -21.48 -0.18 15.55
CA GLY A 93 -22.04 0.16 16.85
C GLY A 93 -21.56 1.49 17.42
N SER A 94 -20.49 2.09 16.86
CA SER A 94 -19.89 3.31 17.37
C SER A 94 -20.67 4.56 16.96
N GLU A 95 -20.83 5.48 17.90
CA GLU A 95 -21.46 6.78 17.69
C GLU A 95 -20.57 7.71 16.84
N GLY A 96 -21.10 8.90 16.51
CA GLY A 96 -20.39 9.93 15.75
C GLY A 96 -20.58 9.82 14.23
N VAL A 97 -19.82 10.62 13.49
CA VAL A 97 -19.86 10.67 12.01
C VAL A 97 -18.55 10.14 11.45
N PHE A 98 -18.65 9.22 10.49
CA PHE A 98 -17.47 8.63 9.87
C PHE A 98 -16.80 9.61 8.88
N THR A 99 -15.51 9.86 9.10
CA THR A 99 -14.63 10.50 8.12
C THR A 99 -13.37 9.65 8.01
N LYS A 100 -13.02 9.23 6.80
CA LYS A 100 -11.93 8.27 6.60
C LYS A 100 -10.60 8.81 7.15
N TYR A 101 -9.99 8.03 8.04
CA TYR A 101 -8.73 8.26 8.75
C TYR A 101 -8.72 9.35 9.83
N ALA A 102 -9.83 10.09 10.05
CA ALA A 102 -9.83 11.18 11.01
C ALA A 102 -10.15 10.73 12.45
N ASN A 103 -9.56 11.41 13.43
CA ASN A 103 -9.72 11.19 14.89
C ASN A 103 -9.12 9.87 15.38
N GLU A 104 -8.37 9.16 14.54
CA GLU A 104 -7.91 7.81 14.87
C GLU A 104 -6.80 7.81 15.91
N ALA A 105 -5.96 8.85 15.92
CA ALA A 105 -4.92 9.03 16.92
C ALA A 105 -5.52 9.24 18.32
N GLU A 106 -6.41 10.22 18.45
CA GLU A 106 -7.07 10.59 19.70
C GLU A 106 -7.98 9.46 20.21
N ASP A 107 -8.85 8.91 19.36
CA ASP A 107 -9.74 7.83 19.76
C ASP A 107 -8.94 6.58 20.19
N GLY A 108 -7.83 6.28 19.50
CA GLY A 108 -6.94 5.19 19.89
C GLY A 108 -6.29 5.42 21.26
N PHE A 109 -5.88 6.66 21.54
CA PHE A 109 -5.35 7.05 22.84
C PHE A 109 -6.39 6.91 23.95
N ASP A 110 -7.63 7.37 23.73
CA ASP A 110 -8.71 7.29 24.73
C ASP A 110 -9.11 5.85 25.02
N VAL A 111 -9.24 5.01 23.99
CA VAL A 111 -9.52 3.58 24.14
C VAL A 111 -8.46 2.92 25.01
N MET A 112 -7.17 3.15 24.75
CA MET A 112 -6.09 2.59 25.58
C MET A 112 -6.08 3.16 27.00
N GLY A 113 -6.38 4.45 27.17
CA GLY A 113 -6.55 5.09 28.48
C GLY A 113 -7.70 4.49 29.30
N TRP A 114 -8.79 4.09 28.65
CA TRP A 114 -9.89 3.36 29.28
C TRP A 114 -9.52 1.91 29.62
N LEU A 115 -8.81 1.23 28.72
CA LEU A 115 -8.41 -0.17 28.89
C LEU A 115 -7.53 -0.38 30.11
N VAL A 116 -6.54 0.49 30.36
CA VAL A 116 -5.63 0.36 31.52
C VAL A 116 -6.33 0.58 32.87
N GLN A 117 -7.57 1.08 32.88
CA GLN A 117 -8.37 1.25 34.09
C GLN A 117 -9.28 0.05 34.39
N GLN A 118 -9.37 -0.92 33.46
CA GLN A 118 -10.25 -2.06 33.64
C GLN A 118 -9.66 -3.06 34.63
N PRO A 119 -10.46 -3.65 35.54
CA PRO A 119 -9.95 -4.56 36.57
C PRO A 119 -9.37 -5.86 36.01
N TRP A 120 -9.70 -6.21 34.77
CA TRP A 120 -9.20 -7.38 34.05
C TRP A 120 -7.98 -7.06 33.16
N CYS A 121 -7.49 -5.82 33.13
CA CYS A 121 -6.32 -5.41 32.36
C CYS A 121 -5.10 -5.27 33.29
N ASP A 122 -3.98 -5.92 32.93
CA ASP A 122 -2.73 -5.83 33.70
C ASP A 122 -1.85 -4.61 33.36
N GLY A 123 -2.38 -3.71 32.54
CA GLY A 123 -1.71 -2.50 32.09
C GLY A 123 -0.82 -2.67 30.86
N ARG A 124 -0.71 -3.88 30.27
CA ARG A 124 0.03 -4.13 29.03
C ARG A 124 -0.94 -4.33 27.86
N ILE A 125 -0.75 -3.56 26.79
CA ILE A 125 -1.59 -3.57 25.60
C ILE A 125 -0.71 -3.84 24.37
N GLY A 126 -1.08 -4.87 23.60
CA GLY A 126 -0.62 -5.06 22.23
C GLY A 126 -1.67 -4.59 21.24
N THR A 127 -1.25 -4.05 20.10
CA THR A 127 -2.16 -3.69 19.01
C THR A 127 -1.88 -4.52 17.77
N LEU A 128 -2.93 -4.81 17.01
CA LEU A 128 -2.82 -5.48 15.73
C LEU A 128 -3.93 -5.06 14.75
N GLY A 129 -3.68 -5.28 13.47
CA GLY A 129 -4.63 -4.94 12.42
C GLY A 129 -4.00 -4.91 11.03
N LEU A 130 -4.87 -5.09 10.03
CA LEU A 130 -4.54 -5.03 8.61
C LEU A 130 -5.06 -3.73 8.00
N SER A 131 -4.31 -3.13 7.07
CA SER A 131 -4.80 -2.00 6.25
C SER A 131 -5.16 -0.80 7.11
N TYR A 132 -6.42 -0.36 7.06
CA TYR A 132 -6.96 0.64 7.99
C TYR A 132 -6.68 0.28 9.46
N GLY A 133 -6.82 -0.99 9.84
CA GLY A 133 -6.45 -1.46 11.18
C GLY A 133 -4.97 -1.26 11.53
N ALA A 134 -4.07 -1.19 10.55
CA ALA A 134 -2.67 -0.80 10.76
C ALA A 134 -2.49 0.73 10.78
N HIS A 135 -3.25 1.48 9.99
CA HIS A 135 -3.21 2.96 10.01
C HIS A 135 -3.62 3.52 11.38
N VAL A 136 -4.70 3.01 11.99
CA VAL A 136 -5.16 3.46 13.31
C VAL A 136 -4.20 3.11 14.45
N GLN A 137 -3.41 2.04 14.29
CA GLN A 137 -2.33 1.71 15.22
C GLN A 137 -1.22 2.75 15.17
N ALA A 138 -0.75 3.08 13.96
CA ALA A 138 0.29 4.08 13.77
C ALA A 138 -0.17 5.47 14.22
N ALA A 139 -1.42 5.85 13.91
CA ALA A 139 -2.01 7.11 14.35
C ALA A 139 -2.01 7.23 15.88
N ALA A 140 -2.54 6.22 16.59
CA ALA A 140 -2.56 6.21 18.05
C ALA A 140 -1.14 6.24 18.63
N ALA A 141 -0.22 5.47 18.05
CA ALA A 141 1.17 5.39 18.48
C ALA A 141 1.92 6.73 18.40
N CYS A 142 1.53 7.65 17.50
CA CYS A 142 2.08 9.01 17.44
C CYS A 142 1.84 9.83 18.72
N LEU A 143 0.85 9.46 19.52
CA LEU A 143 0.52 10.11 20.80
C LEU A 143 1.08 9.36 22.01
N ASN A 144 1.88 8.30 21.80
CA ASN A 144 2.43 7.41 22.83
C ASN A 144 1.40 7.02 23.93
N PRO A 145 0.35 6.27 23.58
CA PRO A 145 -0.78 6.03 24.46
C PRO A 145 -0.42 5.13 25.63
N PRO A 146 -1.13 5.25 26.77
CA PRO A 146 -0.82 4.49 27.97
C PRO A 146 -0.96 2.98 27.75
N GLY A 147 -0.05 2.21 28.34
CA GLY A 147 -0.09 0.76 28.32
C GLY A 147 0.36 0.10 27.00
N LEU A 148 0.65 0.86 25.93
CA LEU A 148 1.13 0.27 24.68
C LEU A 148 2.52 -0.37 24.85
N ARG A 149 2.62 -1.67 24.55
CA ARG A 149 3.82 -2.50 24.76
C ARG A 149 4.23 -3.35 23.57
N ALA A 150 3.37 -3.55 22.58
CA ALA A 150 3.73 -4.28 21.36
C ALA A 150 2.80 -3.90 20.20
N MET A 151 3.32 -3.87 18.97
CA MET A 151 2.51 -3.56 17.78
C MET A 151 2.76 -4.58 16.67
N PHE A 152 1.71 -4.94 15.92
CA PHE A 152 1.80 -5.75 14.72
C PHE A 152 0.96 -5.12 13.60
N MET A 153 1.64 -4.40 12.70
CA MET A 153 1.03 -3.66 11.61
C MET A 153 1.20 -4.42 10.29
N ASP A 154 0.09 -4.82 9.67
CA ASP A 154 0.09 -5.49 8.37
C ASP A 154 -0.51 -4.60 7.28
N SER A 155 0.24 -4.44 6.20
CA SER A 155 -0.12 -3.75 4.96
C SER A 155 -0.77 -2.39 5.25
N GLY A 156 -0.10 -1.55 6.04
CA GLY A 156 -0.58 -0.23 6.42
C GLY A 156 0.35 0.43 7.43
N GLY A 157 -0.19 1.30 8.30
CA GLY A 157 0.60 2.16 9.19
C GLY A 157 1.30 3.25 8.40
N PHE A 158 0.61 4.38 8.18
CA PHE A 158 1.12 5.42 7.28
C PHE A 158 2.44 5.98 7.77
N SER A 159 3.49 5.93 6.94
CA SER A 159 4.62 6.84 7.14
C SER A 159 4.19 8.27 6.79
N SER A 160 3.57 8.41 5.62
CA SER A 160 2.79 9.59 5.22
C SER A 160 1.74 9.20 4.19
N ALA A 161 0.46 9.38 4.49
CA ALA A 161 -0.66 9.11 3.59
C ALA A 161 -0.60 9.96 2.30
N PHE A 162 0.03 11.14 2.38
CA PHE A 162 0.23 12.03 1.24
C PHE A 162 1.31 11.55 0.26
N HIS A 163 2.35 10.87 0.76
CA HIS A 163 3.45 10.39 -0.08
C HIS A 163 3.28 8.92 -0.48
N SER A 164 2.55 8.14 0.33
CA SER A 164 2.25 6.72 0.11
C SER A 164 0.87 6.38 0.68
N GLY A 165 -0.12 6.25 -0.21
CA GLY A 165 -1.36 5.52 0.07
C GLY A 165 -2.66 6.27 -0.24
N VAL A 166 -2.75 7.58 0.00
CA VAL A 166 -3.85 8.42 -0.50
C VAL A 166 -3.41 9.19 -1.74
N ARG A 167 -2.17 9.68 -1.71
CA ARG A 167 -1.47 10.27 -2.84
C ARG A 167 -0.10 9.63 -2.99
N GLN A 168 0.46 9.77 -4.18
CA GLN A 168 1.88 9.52 -4.46
C GLN A 168 2.36 10.61 -5.42
N GLY A 169 3.49 11.23 -5.11
CA GLY A 169 4.06 12.31 -5.93
C GLY A 169 3.09 13.44 -6.26
N GLY A 170 2.12 13.72 -5.39
CA GLY A 170 1.07 14.73 -5.58
C GLY A 170 -0.17 14.25 -6.37
N ALA A 171 -0.08 13.15 -7.11
CA ALA A 171 -1.23 12.56 -7.81
C ALA A 171 -2.14 11.79 -6.82
N PHE A 172 -3.45 11.82 -7.05
CA PHE A 172 -4.44 11.19 -6.18
C PHE A 172 -4.67 9.73 -6.57
N GLU A 173 -4.60 8.79 -5.62
CA GLU A 173 -4.87 7.39 -5.91
C GLU A 173 -6.39 7.13 -6.00
N LEU A 174 -6.93 6.79 -7.19
CA LEU A 174 -8.38 6.64 -7.37
C LEU A 174 -8.96 5.37 -6.71
N LYS A 175 -8.14 4.46 -6.18
CA LYS A 175 -8.61 3.40 -5.27
C LYS A 175 -9.39 3.94 -4.06
N GLN A 176 -9.22 5.22 -3.73
CA GLN A 176 -9.99 5.86 -2.67
C GLN A 176 -11.48 5.92 -3.05
N LEU A 177 -11.81 6.06 -4.34
CA LEU A 177 -13.18 6.07 -4.85
C LEU A 177 -13.85 4.70 -4.76
N THR A 178 -13.16 3.65 -5.18
CA THR A 178 -13.66 2.27 -5.09
C THR A 178 -13.87 1.85 -3.63
N TRP A 179 -12.95 2.24 -2.74
CA TRP A 179 -13.10 2.04 -1.30
C TRP A 179 -14.34 2.78 -0.76
N ALA A 180 -14.49 4.07 -1.08
CA ALA A 180 -15.61 4.87 -0.61
C ALA A 180 -16.95 4.27 -1.07
N MET A 181 -17.06 3.89 -2.35
CA MET A 181 -18.27 3.28 -2.89
C MET A 181 -18.64 1.97 -2.18
N LYS A 182 -17.66 1.08 -2.00
CA LYS A 182 -17.87 -0.19 -1.29
C LYS A 182 -18.34 0.05 0.14
N HIS A 183 -17.66 0.93 0.88
CA HIS A 183 -17.94 1.11 2.30
C HIS A 183 -19.16 2.00 2.59
N ALA A 184 -19.56 2.86 1.66
CA ALA A 184 -20.86 3.53 1.69
C ALA A 184 -21.99 2.49 1.64
N ARG A 185 -21.92 1.52 0.72
CA ARG A 185 -22.92 0.43 0.63
C ARG A 185 -22.96 -0.43 1.90
N LEU A 186 -21.79 -0.78 2.45
CA LEU A 186 -21.66 -1.60 3.65
C LEU A 186 -21.89 -0.85 4.97
N SER A 187 -22.12 0.47 4.93
CA SER A 187 -22.36 1.25 6.15
C SER A 187 -23.71 0.88 6.78
N PRO A 188 -23.83 0.85 8.12
CA PRO A 188 -25.12 0.63 8.80
C PRO A 188 -26.17 1.62 8.34
N LEU A 189 -25.82 2.91 8.21
CA LEU A 189 -26.70 3.96 7.69
C LEU A 189 -27.30 3.61 6.33
N SER A 190 -26.55 2.96 5.43
CA SER A 190 -27.09 2.47 4.17
C SER A 190 -27.89 1.18 4.32
N GLN A 191 -27.45 0.24 5.16
CA GLN A 191 -28.16 -1.03 5.36
C GLN A 191 -29.54 -0.83 6.02
N ASP A 192 -29.68 0.19 6.87
CA ASP A 192 -30.92 0.54 7.56
C ASP A 192 -31.84 1.45 6.73
N ASP A 193 -31.36 1.98 5.59
CA ASP A 193 -32.12 2.81 4.64
C ASP A 193 -32.11 2.17 3.24
N PRO A 194 -33.16 1.39 2.90
CA PRO A 194 -33.27 0.72 1.61
C PRO A 194 -33.21 1.67 0.40
N ALA A 195 -33.72 2.89 0.51
CA ALA A 195 -33.71 3.85 -0.60
C ALA A 195 -32.30 4.38 -0.86
N ARG A 196 -31.55 4.67 0.21
CA ARG A 196 -30.14 5.03 0.13
C ARG A 196 -29.29 3.90 -0.45
N LEU A 197 -29.50 2.65 0.00
CA LEU A 197 -28.77 1.50 -0.52
C LEU A 197 -29.08 1.26 -2.00
N GLU A 198 -30.34 1.34 -2.41
CA GLU A 198 -30.73 1.20 -3.82
C GLU A 198 -30.08 2.28 -4.69
N ALA A 199 -30.09 3.54 -4.23
CA ALA A 199 -29.45 4.64 -4.95
C ALA A 199 -27.93 4.42 -5.13
N LEU A 200 -27.25 3.87 -4.12
CA LEU A 200 -25.83 3.50 -4.21
C LEU A 200 -25.60 2.27 -5.11
N ASN A 201 -26.49 1.28 -5.08
CA ASN A 201 -26.37 0.08 -5.92
C ASN A 201 -26.59 0.39 -7.41
N ALA A 202 -27.41 1.40 -7.72
CA ALA A 202 -27.65 1.86 -9.08
C ALA A 202 -26.45 2.56 -9.74
N GLN A 203 -25.37 2.86 -9.00
CA GLN A 203 -24.16 3.48 -9.54
C GLN A 203 -23.07 2.44 -9.83
N ASP A 204 -22.41 2.48 -10.99
CA ASP A 204 -21.12 1.81 -11.20
C ASP A 204 -19.99 2.83 -11.07
N VAL A 205 -19.06 2.59 -10.14
CA VAL A 205 -17.90 3.47 -9.92
C VAL A 205 -17.03 3.61 -11.18
N ARG A 206 -17.06 2.62 -12.09
CA ARG A 206 -16.36 2.66 -13.39
C ARG A 206 -16.77 3.86 -14.25
N ASP A 207 -18.06 4.18 -14.26
CA ASP A 207 -18.62 5.28 -15.06
C ASP A 207 -18.15 6.66 -14.56
N TRP A 208 -17.60 6.71 -13.35
CA TRP A 208 -17.22 7.94 -12.66
C TRP A 208 -15.71 8.17 -12.59
N MET A 209 -14.87 7.20 -12.96
CA MET A 209 -13.41 7.31 -12.86
C MET A 209 -12.84 8.46 -13.71
N ALA A 210 -13.42 8.70 -14.88
CA ALA A 210 -13.00 9.78 -15.78
C ALA A 210 -13.80 11.09 -15.59
N VAL A 211 -14.80 11.10 -14.70
CA VAL A 211 -15.65 12.28 -14.47
C VAL A 211 -14.92 13.27 -13.55
N ASN A 212 -14.63 14.47 -14.06
CA ASN A 212 -13.97 15.55 -13.33
C ASN A 212 -14.51 16.90 -13.87
N PRO A 213 -14.93 17.87 -13.02
CA PRO A 213 -14.98 17.81 -11.56
C PRO A 213 -16.23 17.11 -11.03
N TRP A 214 -16.07 16.43 -9.90
CA TRP A 214 -17.20 15.98 -9.08
C TRP A 214 -17.86 17.19 -8.40
N ARG A 215 -19.17 17.35 -8.61
CA ARG A 215 -19.96 18.42 -8.00
C ARG A 215 -20.68 17.90 -6.75
N PRO A 216 -20.72 18.66 -5.64
CA PRO A 216 -21.44 18.26 -4.43
C PRO A 216 -22.87 17.77 -4.72
N GLY A 217 -23.24 16.61 -4.19
CA GLY A 217 -24.56 16.01 -4.40
C GLY A 217 -24.83 15.47 -5.82
N ARG A 218 -23.82 15.47 -6.70
CA ARG A 218 -23.91 14.92 -8.08
C ARG A 218 -22.73 13.99 -8.36
N THR A 219 -22.54 13.03 -7.46
CA THR A 219 -21.47 12.03 -7.47
C THR A 219 -22.08 10.64 -7.29
N PRO A 220 -21.35 9.53 -7.50
CA PRO A 220 -21.90 8.20 -7.24
C PRO A 220 -22.20 7.95 -5.75
N LEU A 221 -21.76 8.86 -4.88
CA LEU A 221 -21.92 8.81 -3.44
C LEU A 221 -22.95 9.82 -2.91
N ALA A 222 -23.72 10.49 -3.77
CA ALA A 222 -24.66 11.53 -3.34
C ALA A 222 -25.69 11.07 -2.29
N ALA A 223 -26.08 9.80 -2.31
CA ALA A 223 -26.98 9.21 -1.30
C ALA A 223 -26.29 8.94 0.07
N ALA A 224 -24.96 9.00 0.11
CA ALA A 224 -24.14 8.86 1.31
C ALA A 224 -23.29 10.13 1.50
N PRO A 225 -23.89 11.24 1.95
CA PRO A 225 -23.26 12.56 1.96
C PRO A 225 -21.96 12.62 2.76
N GLU A 226 -21.81 11.80 3.80
CA GLU A 226 -20.57 11.69 4.57
C GLU A 226 -19.42 11.10 3.74
N TYR A 227 -19.72 10.14 2.85
CA TYR A 227 -18.74 9.58 1.90
C TYR A 227 -18.45 10.53 0.76
N ASP A 228 -19.48 11.18 0.20
CA ASP A 228 -19.31 12.23 -0.82
C ASP A 228 -18.43 13.39 -0.32
N ALA A 229 -18.64 13.81 0.92
CA ALA A 229 -17.91 14.92 1.52
C ALA A 229 -16.42 14.59 1.68
N PHE A 230 -16.08 13.51 2.40
CA PHE A 230 -14.66 13.24 2.70
C PHE A 230 -13.87 12.92 1.42
N ILE A 231 -14.47 12.22 0.45
CA ILE A 231 -13.70 11.81 -0.73
C ILE A 231 -13.38 13.00 -1.63
N ARG A 232 -14.33 13.94 -1.79
CA ARG A 232 -14.10 15.18 -2.53
C ARG A 232 -13.12 16.09 -1.81
N ASP A 233 -13.23 16.18 -0.48
CA ASP A 233 -12.31 16.97 0.34
C ASP A 233 -10.86 16.43 0.21
N MET A 234 -10.68 15.12 0.39
CA MET A 234 -9.38 14.45 0.24
C MET A 234 -8.79 14.60 -1.17
N TRP A 235 -9.63 14.53 -2.21
CA TRP A 235 -9.20 14.73 -3.60
C TRP A 235 -8.82 16.19 -3.91
N ARG A 236 -9.47 17.18 -3.30
CA ARG A 236 -9.14 18.61 -3.50
C ARG A 236 -7.96 19.09 -2.65
N ARG A 237 -7.68 18.44 -1.52
CA ARG A 237 -6.50 18.72 -0.68
C ARG A 237 -5.22 18.18 -1.31
N GLU A 238 -4.75 18.86 -2.36
CA GLU A 238 -3.57 18.45 -3.12
C GLU A 238 -2.24 18.98 -2.57
N THR A 239 -2.26 19.86 -1.58
CA THR A 239 -1.04 20.39 -0.95
C THR A 239 -0.76 19.73 0.40
N PHE A 240 0.51 19.52 0.73
CA PHE A 240 0.95 18.92 1.99
C PHE A 240 0.94 19.94 3.15
N ASP A 241 -0.27 20.24 3.62
CA ASP A 241 -0.59 21.17 4.70
C ASP A 241 -0.68 20.49 6.09
N ASP A 242 -1.16 21.22 7.09
CA ASP A 242 -1.29 20.74 8.48
C ASP A 242 -2.27 19.56 8.61
N PHE A 243 -3.26 19.45 7.73
CA PHE A 243 -4.18 18.31 7.71
C PHE A 243 -3.40 17.01 7.42
N TRP A 244 -2.51 17.02 6.42
CA TRP A 244 -1.70 15.85 6.10
C TRP A 244 -0.57 15.59 7.10
N ARG A 245 -0.16 16.61 7.86
CA ARG A 245 0.84 16.48 8.93
C ARG A 245 0.23 15.96 10.23
N ALA A 246 -1.08 15.85 10.34
CA ALA A 246 -1.73 15.31 11.53
C ALA A 246 -1.31 13.84 11.80
N PRO A 247 -1.30 13.40 13.07
CA PRO A 247 -0.85 12.05 13.46
C PRO A 247 -1.63 10.93 12.76
N ASP A 248 -2.90 11.18 12.44
CA ASP A 248 -3.77 10.32 11.63
C ASP A 248 -3.18 9.94 10.27
N PHE A 249 -2.41 10.84 9.66
CA PHE A 249 -1.96 10.74 8.28
C PHE A 249 -0.44 10.61 8.15
N CYS A 250 0.36 11.05 9.13
CA CYS A 250 1.80 11.14 8.97
C CYS A 250 2.57 10.76 10.23
N ALA A 251 2.86 9.46 10.43
CA ALA A 251 3.73 9.03 11.53
C ALA A 251 5.15 9.61 11.42
N ALA A 252 5.64 9.85 10.20
CA ALA A 252 6.93 10.51 9.96
C ALA A 252 6.99 11.93 10.54
N CYS A 253 5.86 12.63 10.60
CA CYS A 253 5.75 13.99 11.12
C CYS A 253 5.74 14.04 12.66
N HIS A 254 5.53 12.90 13.31
CA HIS A 254 5.37 12.77 14.76
C HIS A 254 6.39 11.79 15.38
N GLU A 255 7.57 11.68 14.76
CA GLU A 255 8.59 10.73 15.21
C GLU A 255 8.94 10.89 16.69
N GLY A 256 9.04 12.12 17.21
CA GLY A 256 9.34 12.36 18.63
C GLY A 256 8.25 11.87 19.59
N GLY A 257 6.99 11.87 19.17
CA GLY A 257 5.85 11.37 19.95
C GLY A 257 5.52 9.89 19.71
N PHE A 258 6.09 9.29 18.67
CA PHE A 258 5.82 7.89 18.35
C PHE A 258 6.35 6.94 19.45
N THR A 259 5.55 5.97 19.87
CA THR A 259 5.88 5.03 20.95
C THR A 259 7.21 4.28 20.76
N ASP A 260 7.84 3.89 21.87
CA ASP A 260 9.01 3.01 21.91
C ASP A 260 8.65 1.50 21.96
N ALA A 261 7.35 1.16 21.90
CA ALA A 261 6.93 -0.23 21.92
C ALA A 261 7.58 -1.05 20.79
N PRO A 262 8.03 -2.28 21.05
CA PRO A 262 8.37 -3.25 20.01
C PRO A 262 7.33 -3.27 18.89
N MET A 263 7.76 -3.25 17.63
CA MET A 263 6.83 -3.19 16.50
C MET A 263 7.26 -4.05 15.29
N VAL A 264 6.27 -4.67 14.66
CA VAL A 264 6.42 -5.33 13.34
C VAL A 264 5.72 -4.49 12.29
N PHE A 265 6.44 -4.15 11.22
CA PHE A 265 5.88 -3.68 9.96
C PHE A 265 5.89 -4.83 8.95
N MET A 266 4.72 -5.24 8.49
CA MET A 266 4.55 -6.22 7.43
C MET A 266 3.88 -5.58 6.22
N SER A 267 4.36 -5.86 5.02
CA SER A 267 3.71 -5.44 3.78
C SER A 267 4.12 -6.36 2.63
N SER A 268 3.75 -5.97 1.41
CA SER A 268 3.95 -6.78 0.21
C SER A 268 4.52 -5.94 -0.93
N TRP A 269 5.28 -6.54 -1.86
CA TRP A 269 5.88 -5.80 -2.97
C TRP A 269 4.84 -5.21 -3.94
N TYR A 270 3.67 -5.85 -4.10
CA TYR A 270 2.55 -5.33 -4.88
C TYR A 270 1.48 -4.67 -4.00
N ASP A 271 1.90 -4.02 -2.92
CA ASP A 271 1.05 -3.27 -2.00
C ASP A 271 1.45 -1.79 -1.96
N PRO A 272 0.49 -0.84 -1.99
CA PRO A 272 0.79 0.60 -1.97
C PRO A 272 1.40 1.08 -0.65
N TYR A 273 1.39 0.25 0.40
CA TYR A 273 1.98 0.54 1.69
C TYR A 273 3.37 -0.09 1.87
N ALA A 274 3.95 -0.69 0.81
CA ALA A 274 5.34 -1.15 0.82
C ALA A 274 6.31 -0.01 1.17
N LEU A 275 6.05 1.18 0.62
CA LEU A 275 6.84 2.37 0.92
C LEU A 275 6.66 2.81 2.38
N SER A 276 5.42 2.89 2.87
CA SER A 276 5.16 3.20 4.29
C SER A 276 5.83 2.22 5.26
N ALA A 277 5.74 0.91 5.02
CA ALA A 277 6.34 -0.10 5.88
C ALA A 277 7.87 -0.01 5.93
N THR A 278 8.50 0.15 4.76
CA THR A 278 9.96 0.23 4.66
C THR A 278 10.52 1.55 5.20
N GLU A 279 9.84 2.68 4.97
CA GLU A 279 10.23 3.99 5.53
C GLU A 279 10.05 4.04 7.04
N ASN A 280 8.94 3.50 7.57
CA ASN A 280 8.74 3.42 9.01
C ASN A 280 9.78 2.52 9.66
N TYR A 281 10.09 1.36 9.08
CA TYR A 281 11.20 0.54 9.56
C TYR A 281 12.52 1.32 9.55
N ALA A 282 12.89 1.93 8.42
CA ALA A 282 14.18 2.61 8.27
C ALA A 282 14.34 3.79 9.25
N ARG A 283 13.24 4.47 9.58
CA ARG A 283 13.18 5.56 10.56
C ARG A 283 13.24 5.01 11.99
N PHE A 284 12.25 4.21 12.37
CA PHE A 284 12.05 3.82 13.76
C PHE A 284 13.08 2.81 14.27
N SER A 285 13.68 1.99 13.40
CA SER A 285 14.81 1.12 13.79
C SER A 285 16.03 1.88 14.29
N ARG A 286 16.14 3.19 13.97
CA ARG A 286 17.24 4.06 14.42
C ARG A 286 16.86 4.92 15.63
N SER A 287 15.58 5.21 15.81
CA SER A 287 15.11 6.19 16.80
C SER A 287 14.33 5.59 17.96
N LYS A 288 13.89 4.33 17.89
CA LYS A 288 13.07 3.68 18.93
C LYS A 288 13.85 2.67 19.75
N ALA A 289 13.53 2.60 21.03
CA ALA A 289 14.20 1.69 21.96
C ALA A 289 13.72 0.23 21.78
N GLY A 290 12.44 0.02 21.50
CA GLY A 290 11.90 -1.30 21.20
C GLY A 290 12.37 -1.82 19.83
N PRO A 291 12.52 -3.14 19.67
CA PRO A 291 12.94 -3.69 18.40
C PRO A 291 11.88 -3.45 17.33
N VAL A 292 12.37 -3.03 16.17
CA VAL A 292 11.58 -2.80 14.96
C VAL A 292 11.90 -3.92 13.97
N LYS A 293 10.87 -4.64 13.52
CA LYS A 293 10.98 -5.74 12.57
C LYS A 293 10.27 -5.39 11.26
N LEU A 294 10.79 -5.87 10.13
CA LEU A 294 10.20 -5.71 8.80
C LEU A 294 9.97 -7.07 8.15
N VAL A 295 8.77 -7.30 7.61
CA VAL A 295 8.43 -8.48 6.80
C VAL A 295 7.87 -8.05 5.45
N MET A 296 8.52 -8.46 4.35
CA MET A 296 8.10 -8.11 3.00
C MET A 296 7.98 -9.35 2.11
N GLY A 297 6.77 -9.67 1.65
CA GLY A 297 6.53 -10.80 0.74
C GLY A 297 6.09 -10.38 -0.68
N PRO A 298 6.02 -11.31 -1.64
CA PRO A 298 5.68 -11.01 -3.03
C PRO A 298 4.16 -10.94 -3.28
N TRP A 299 3.40 -10.54 -2.27
CA TRP A 299 1.94 -10.63 -2.25
C TRP A 299 1.27 -9.37 -2.78
N THR A 300 -0.05 -9.46 -2.92
CA THR A 300 -0.93 -8.28 -2.93
C THR A 300 -1.49 -8.04 -1.53
N HIS A 301 -2.26 -6.96 -1.36
CA HIS A 301 -2.78 -6.48 -0.08
C HIS A 301 -3.38 -7.58 0.81
N GLY A 302 -2.71 -7.89 1.93
CA GLY A 302 -3.12 -8.91 2.91
C GLY A 302 -3.03 -10.37 2.42
N GLN A 303 -2.49 -10.64 1.24
CA GLN A 303 -2.48 -11.98 0.61
C GLN A 303 -1.26 -12.84 0.98
N ARG A 304 -0.81 -12.77 2.24
CA ARG A 304 0.41 -13.46 2.72
C ARG A 304 0.37 -15.00 2.70
N SER A 305 -0.82 -15.57 2.52
CA SER A 305 -1.05 -17.02 2.38
C SER A 305 -1.22 -17.47 0.92
N VAL A 306 -0.98 -16.57 -0.04
CA VAL A 306 -1.14 -16.83 -1.48
C VAL A 306 0.24 -16.76 -2.14
N ARG A 307 0.58 -17.77 -2.93
CA ARG A 307 1.89 -17.87 -3.60
C ARG A 307 2.03 -17.04 -4.87
N HIS A 308 0.97 -16.37 -5.31
CA HIS A 308 0.92 -15.65 -6.58
C HIS A 308 0.33 -14.24 -6.39
N ALA A 309 0.72 -13.30 -7.26
CA ALA A 309 0.19 -11.94 -7.30
C ALA A 309 -0.07 -11.56 -8.77
N GLY A 310 -1.35 -11.33 -9.12
CA GLY A 310 -1.75 -11.24 -10.51
C GLY A 310 -1.50 -12.55 -11.26
N ASP A 311 -0.91 -12.45 -12.45
CA ASP A 311 -0.61 -13.56 -13.36
C ASP A 311 0.79 -14.16 -13.13
N VAL A 312 1.36 -13.93 -11.95
CA VAL A 312 2.73 -14.33 -11.60
C VAL A 312 2.75 -15.19 -10.35
N ASP A 313 3.35 -16.38 -10.47
CA ASP A 313 3.57 -17.34 -9.39
C ASP A 313 5.01 -17.22 -8.86
N PHE A 314 5.15 -17.16 -7.53
CA PHE A 314 6.43 -17.02 -6.84
C PHE A 314 6.89 -18.34 -6.19
N GLY A 315 6.17 -19.43 -6.44
CA GLY A 315 6.46 -20.77 -5.94
C GLY A 315 5.98 -21.02 -4.50
N PRO A 316 5.96 -22.28 -4.03
CA PRO A 316 5.43 -22.64 -2.71
C PRO A 316 6.12 -21.94 -1.52
N ALA A 317 7.37 -21.52 -1.70
CA ALA A 317 8.12 -20.80 -0.66
C ALA A 317 7.61 -19.35 -0.45
N ALA A 318 6.77 -18.82 -1.32
CA ALA A 318 6.31 -17.44 -1.28
C ALA A 318 5.31 -17.14 -0.15
N THR A 319 4.61 -18.15 0.37
CA THR A 319 3.67 -17.95 1.48
C THR A 319 4.43 -17.67 2.77
N LEU A 320 3.82 -16.89 3.66
CA LEU A 320 4.28 -16.78 5.05
C LEU A 320 4.14 -18.14 5.76
N ASP A 321 3.00 -18.81 5.54
CA ASP A 321 2.67 -20.09 6.16
C ASP A 321 3.68 -21.17 5.75
N GLY A 322 4.19 -21.90 6.75
CA GLY A 322 5.21 -22.95 6.59
C GLY A 322 6.63 -22.46 6.32
N ASN A 323 6.83 -21.19 5.95
CA ASN A 323 8.16 -20.65 5.60
C ASN A 323 8.73 -19.72 6.68
N LEU A 324 7.93 -18.77 7.20
CA LEU A 324 8.34 -17.90 8.31
C LEU A 324 7.77 -18.34 9.65
N ALA A 325 6.55 -18.86 9.63
CA ALA A 325 5.84 -19.39 10.79
C ALA A 325 4.86 -20.47 10.32
N PRO A 326 4.33 -21.32 11.23
CA PRO A 326 3.30 -22.30 10.86
C PRO A 326 2.12 -21.65 10.11
N ASP A 327 1.63 -20.53 10.64
CA ASP A 327 0.69 -19.64 9.97
C ASP A 327 0.79 -18.21 10.54
N TYR A 328 0.00 -17.29 9.98
CA TYR A 328 -0.04 -15.90 10.44
C TYR A 328 -0.55 -15.71 11.88
N LEU A 329 -1.45 -16.57 12.35
CA LEU A 329 -1.96 -16.47 13.72
C LEU A 329 -0.85 -16.85 14.71
N ALA A 330 -0.14 -17.95 14.45
CA ALA A 330 1.00 -18.42 15.23
C ALA A 330 2.12 -17.36 15.26
N LEU A 331 2.39 -16.69 14.14
CA LEU A 331 3.38 -15.61 14.09
C LEU A 331 3.02 -14.45 15.04
N ARG A 332 1.79 -13.93 14.95
CA ARG A 332 1.32 -12.86 15.85
C ARG A 332 1.33 -13.30 17.31
N ARG A 333 0.91 -14.54 17.57
CA ARG A 333 0.89 -15.11 18.93
C ARG A 333 2.29 -15.18 19.52
N ALA A 334 3.27 -15.69 18.79
CA ALA A 334 4.66 -15.73 19.24
C ALA A 334 5.20 -14.31 19.56
N TRP A 335 4.88 -13.32 18.72
CA TRP A 335 5.24 -11.93 18.96
C TRP A 335 4.65 -11.38 20.25
N PHE A 336 3.34 -11.52 20.47
CA PHE A 336 2.69 -11.01 21.67
C PHE A 336 3.06 -11.78 22.93
N ASP A 337 3.28 -13.09 22.85
CA ASP A 337 3.73 -13.89 24.00
C ASP A 337 5.10 -13.44 24.51
N CYS A 338 6.00 -13.06 23.60
CA CYS A 338 7.30 -12.48 23.95
C CYS A 338 7.14 -11.14 24.70
N TRP A 339 6.45 -10.18 24.10
CA TRP A 339 6.44 -8.79 24.58
C TRP A 339 5.41 -8.48 25.66
N LEU A 340 4.32 -9.23 25.70
CA LEU A 340 3.26 -9.02 26.67
C LEU A 340 3.33 -10.04 27.80
N LYS A 341 3.76 -11.29 27.58
CA LYS A 341 3.80 -12.33 28.63
C LYS A 341 5.20 -12.68 29.12
N GLY A 342 6.25 -12.10 28.52
CA GLY A 342 7.64 -12.41 28.88
C GLY A 342 8.03 -13.86 28.59
N ARG A 343 7.29 -14.56 27.72
CA ARG A 343 7.59 -15.95 27.35
C ARG A 343 8.73 -15.95 26.32
N VAL A 344 9.77 -16.74 26.60
CA VAL A 344 10.84 -16.99 25.62
C VAL A 344 10.31 -17.98 24.58
N ALA A 345 9.66 -17.48 23.54
CA ALA A 345 9.32 -18.24 22.35
C ALA A 345 10.50 -18.18 21.34
N PRO A 346 10.67 -19.19 20.46
CA PRO A 346 11.53 -19.03 19.29
C PRO A 346 11.11 -17.78 18.52
N ASP A 347 12.03 -16.82 18.36
CA ASP A 347 11.74 -15.60 17.58
C ASP A 347 11.66 -15.99 16.09
N ALA A 348 10.44 -16.24 15.61
CA ALA A 348 10.16 -16.50 14.20
C ALA A 348 10.66 -15.37 13.28
N LEU A 349 10.90 -14.18 13.83
CA LEU A 349 11.48 -13.03 13.16
C LEU A 349 12.82 -12.64 13.81
N ALA A 350 13.69 -13.60 14.14
CA ALA A 350 14.99 -13.35 14.77
C ALA A 350 15.79 -12.24 14.07
N ALA A 351 15.83 -12.26 12.74
CA ALA A 351 16.41 -11.19 11.94
C ALA A 351 15.53 -9.92 11.92
N PRO A 352 16.13 -8.72 11.98
CA PRO A 352 15.38 -7.45 11.87
C PRO A 352 14.54 -7.32 10.60
N VAL A 353 15.00 -7.88 9.49
CA VAL A 353 14.31 -7.84 8.21
C VAL A 353 14.18 -9.25 7.65
N ASN A 354 12.96 -9.64 7.29
CA ASN A 354 12.68 -10.86 6.55
C ASN A 354 11.99 -10.47 5.25
N LEU A 355 12.62 -10.74 4.13
CA LEU A 355 12.11 -10.33 2.82
C LEU A 355 12.14 -11.47 1.82
N PHE A 356 11.21 -11.46 0.87
CA PHE A 356 11.21 -12.40 -0.24
C PHE A 356 11.88 -11.75 -1.44
N VAL A 357 13.00 -12.30 -1.89
CA VAL A 357 13.64 -11.90 -3.14
C VAL A 357 12.92 -12.61 -4.27
N MET A 358 12.20 -11.85 -5.10
CA MET A 358 11.51 -12.37 -6.28
C MET A 358 12.52 -12.74 -7.37
N GLY A 359 12.14 -13.63 -8.29
CA GLY A 359 12.95 -13.98 -9.46
C GLY A 359 13.77 -15.26 -9.29
N GLY A 360 14.33 -15.74 -10.40
CA GLY A 360 15.09 -17.00 -10.48
C GLY A 360 14.24 -18.26 -10.77
N GLY A 361 12.93 -18.10 -10.99
CA GLY A 361 12.06 -19.15 -11.54
C GLY A 361 12.34 -19.44 -13.01
N SER A 362 11.61 -20.39 -13.59
CA SER A 362 11.88 -20.87 -14.96
C SER A 362 11.48 -19.88 -16.07
N GLY A 363 10.64 -18.89 -15.77
CA GLY A 363 10.04 -18.00 -16.78
C GLY A 363 9.05 -18.71 -17.71
N ARG A 364 8.67 -19.95 -17.39
CA ARG A 364 7.70 -20.77 -18.11
C ARG A 364 6.31 -20.60 -17.52
N ARG A 365 5.30 -21.08 -18.23
CA ARG A 365 3.92 -21.06 -17.76
C ARG A 365 3.67 -22.20 -16.77
N THR A 366 3.12 -21.89 -15.60
CA THR A 366 2.67 -22.90 -14.63
C THR A 366 1.42 -23.65 -15.13
N ALA A 367 1.05 -24.73 -14.44
CA ALA A 367 -0.18 -25.46 -14.75
C ALA A 367 -1.44 -24.59 -14.62
N GLU A 368 -1.41 -23.58 -13.74
CA GLU A 368 -2.49 -22.60 -13.54
C GLU A 368 -2.42 -21.42 -14.52
N GLY A 369 -1.52 -21.46 -15.50
CA GLY A 369 -1.42 -20.47 -16.57
C GLY A 369 -0.62 -19.21 -16.23
N ARG A 370 0.07 -19.17 -15.08
CA ARG A 370 0.84 -18.00 -14.59
C ARG A 370 2.29 -18.06 -15.05
N LEU A 371 2.98 -16.92 -15.04
CA LEU A 371 4.44 -16.90 -15.17
C LEU A 371 5.08 -17.47 -13.91
N ASP A 372 5.93 -18.50 -14.05
CA ASP A 372 6.80 -18.99 -12.99
C ASP A 372 8.00 -18.04 -12.79
N HIS A 373 7.81 -17.06 -11.90
CA HIS A 373 8.83 -16.07 -11.57
C HIS A 373 9.73 -16.53 -10.42
N GLY A 374 9.19 -17.33 -9.50
CA GLY A 374 9.94 -17.91 -8.39
C GLY A 374 10.45 -16.89 -7.37
N GLY A 375 11.38 -17.32 -6.54
CA GLY A 375 12.04 -16.50 -5.53
C GLY A 375 12.35 -17.27 -4.24
N ARG A 376 12.83 -16.56 -3.22
CA ARG A 376 13.17 -17.14 -1.92
C ARG A 376 13.14 -16.12 -0.78
N TRP A 377 12.83 -16.59 0.42
CA TRP A 377 13.00 -15.81 1.65
C TRP A 377 14.47 -15.57 1.98
N ARG A 378 14.74 -14.40 2.55
CA ARG A 378 16.06 -14.00 3.06
C ARG A 378 15.90 -13.22 4.35
N ALA A 379 16.68 -13.63 5.36
CA ALA A 379 16.83 -12.94 6.62
C ALA A 379 18.00 -11.95 6.52
N GLU A 380 17.77 -10.71 6.95
CA GLU A 380 18.68 -9.58 6.75
C GLU A 380 18.82 -8.71 8.00
N ALA A 381 19.98 -8.07 8.12
CA ALA A 381 20.34 -7.28 9.30
C ALA A 381 19.73 -5.86 9.30
N GLY A 382 19.24 -5.37 8.17
CA GLY A 382 18.70 -4.01 8.05
C GLY A 382 18.08 -3.72 6.70
N TRP A 383 17.42 -2.57 6.59
CA TRP A 383 16.85 -2.03 5.35
C TRP A 383 17.17 -0.52 5.23
N PRO A 384 17.69 -0.04 4.08
CA PRO A 384 18.17 -0.83 2.93
C PRO A 384 19.26 -1.84 3.33
N LEU A 385 19.51 -2.84 2.48
CA LEU A 385 20.42 -3.92 2.85
C LEU A 385 21.85 -3.40 3.06
N PRO A 386 22.56 -3.86 4.11
CA PRO A 386 23.98 -3.56 4.25
C PRO A 386 24.76 -4.02 3.01
N GLY A 387 25.59 -3.12 2.46
CA GLY A 387 26.36 -3.39 1.24
C GLY A 387 25.62 -3.15 -0.08
N THR A 388 24.38 -2.63 -0.06
CA THR A 388 23.71 -2.14 -1.27
C THR A 388 24.55 -1.08 -1.98
N VAL A 389 24.70 -1.22 -3.29
CA VAL A 389 25.36 -0.27 -4.17
C VAL A 389 24.30 0.42 -5.03
N PHE A 390 24.00 1.67 -4.72
CA PHE A 390 23.11 2.50 -5.54
C PHE A 390 23.81 2.84 -6.85
N THR A 391 23.31 2.24 -7.94
CA THR A 391 23.94 2.30 -9.27
C THR A 391 23.06 3.11 -10.21
N ASP A 392 23.68 4.09 -10.87
CA ASP A 392 23.03 4.93 -11.86
C ASP A 392 22.95 4.19 -13.20
N PHE A 393 21.73 3.93 -13.67
CA PHE A 393 21.44 3.49 -15.02
C PHE A 393 20.92 4.68 -15.82
N HIS A 394 21.77 5.28 -16.63
CA HIS A 394 21.47 6.44 -17.45
C HIS A 394 20.55 6.10 -18.61
N LEU A 395 19.59 6.99 -18.88
CA LEU A 395 18.70 6.93 -20.04
C LEU A 395 19.42 7.54 -21.24
N HIS A 396 19.34 6.88 -22.40
CA HIS A 396 19.91 7.33 -23.67
C HIS A 396 18.80 7.67 -24.66
N ALA A 397 19.01 8.69 -25.50
CA ALA A 397 17.99 9.17 -26.44
C ALA A 397 17.57 8.14 -27.51
N ASP A 398 18.35 7.08 -27.73
CA ASP A 398 18.03 5.96 -28.60
C ASP A 398 17.15 4.89 -27.92
N GLY A 399 16.82 5.05 -26.64
CA GLY A 399 16.09 4.06 -25.84
C GLY A 399 17.00 3.10 -25.06
N GLY A 400 18.31 3.31 -25.06
CA GLY A 400 19.23 2.55 -24.21
C GLY A 400 19.11 2.91 -22.73
N LEU A 401 19.36 1.92 -21.88
CA LEU A 401 19.56 2.07 -20.43
C LEU A 401 20.90 1.41 -20.06
N SER A 402 21.86 2.17 -19.54
CA SER A 402 23.18 1.62 -19.20
C SER A 402 23.88 2.41 -18.09
N THR A 403 24.93 1.85 -17.51
CA THR A 403 25.78 2.57 -16.53
C THR A 403 26.79 3.52 -17.19
N GLU A 404 26.83 3.56 -18.52
CA GLU A 404 27.69 4.48 -19.26
C GLU A 404 27.03 5.85 -19.37
N ALA A 405 27.87 6.90 -19.40
CA ALA A 405 27.38 8.26 -19.53
C ALA A 405 26.62 8.44 -20.86
N PRO A 406 25.44 9.08 -20.85
CA PRO A 406 24.65 9.24 -22.06
C PRO A 406 25.21 10.37 -22.94
N PRO A 407 25.16 10.23 -24.28
CA PRO A 407 25.39 11.37 -25.17
C PRO A 407 24.27 12.41 -25.03
N PRO A 408 24.48 13.67 -25.41
CA PRO A 408 23.41 14.66 -25.51
C PRO A 408 22.29 14.19 -26.45
N GLY A 409 21.04 14.32 -26.01
CA GLY A 409 19.88 14.01 -26.84
C GLY A 409 18.55 14.20 -26.10
N GLU A 410 17.44 14.13 -26.82
CA GLU A 410 16.10 14.20 -26.24
C GLU A 410 15.16 13.17 -26.89
N ARG A 411 14.11 12.79 -26.17
CA ARG A 411 12.95 12.08 -26.72
C ARG A 411 11.68 12.79 -26.29
N SER A 412 10.71 12.87 -27.20
CA SER A 412 9.41 13.48 -26.92
C SER A 412 8.29 12.45 -26.94
N TRP A 413 7.26 12.66 -26.13
CA TRP A 413 6.01 11.92 -26.20
C TRP A 413 4.82 12.88 -26.02
N ARG A 414 3.66 12.48 -26.51
CA ARG A 414 2.43 13.28 -26.45
C ARG A 414 1.49 12.68 -25.41
N HIS A 415 1.17 13.45 -24.37
CA HIS A 415 0.16 13.07 -23.39
C HIS A 415 -1.20 13.69 -23.74
N ASP A 416 -2.20 12.83 -23.93
CA ASP A 416 -3.60 13.22 -24.08
C ASP A 416 -4.40 12.81 -22.84
N PRO A 417 -4.92 13.76 -22.04
CA PRO A 417 -5.76 13.41 -20.91
C PRO A 417 -7.04 12.63 -21.27
N ALA A 418 -7.46 12.62 -22.54
CA ALA A 418 -8.60 11.85 -23.01
C ALA A 418 -8.25 10.40 -23.45
N ASP A 419 -6.97 10.07 -23.60
CA ASP A 419 -6.47 8.72 -23.88
C ASP A 419 -5.29 8.41 -22.93
N PRO A 420 -5.55 8.30 -21.61
CA PRO A 420 -4.50 8.01 -20.64
C PRO A 420 -4.03 6.56 -20.77
N VAL A 421 -2.73 6.34 -20.57
CA VAL A 421 -2.11 5.01 -20.44
C VAL A 421 -2.80 4.19 -19.33
N PRO A 422 -3.33 2.99 -19.66
CA PRO A 422 -4.07 2.19 -18.70
C PRO A 422 -3.17 1.55 -17.65
N THR A 423 -3.69 1.40 -16.43
CA THR A 423 -3.05 0.69 -15.33
C THR A 423 -3.12 -0.81 -15.54
N ILE A 424 -1.96 -1.46 -15.62
CA ILE A 424 -1.84 -2.92 -15.64
C ILE A 424 -1.03 -3.35 -14.42
N GLY A 425 -1.73 -3.85 -13.40
CA GLY A 425 -1.10 -4.35 -12.18
C GLY A 425 -0.43 -3.27 -11.31
N GLY A 426 0.51 -3.73 -10.50
CA GLY A 426 1.33 -2.91 -9.63
C GLY A 426 0.86 -2.90 -8.18
N ALA A 427 1.41 -1.93 -7.43
CA ALA A 427 1.16 -1.73 -6.01
C ALA A 427 -0.21 -1.08 -5.76
N ILE A 428 -1.28 -1.88 -5.76
CA ILE A 428 -2.67 -1.41 -5.62
C ILE A 428 -3.35 -2.11 -4.45
N ALA A 429 -4.22 -1.39 -3.74
CA ALA A 429 -5.14 -1.96 -2.75
C ALA A 429 -6.54 -1.43 -3.01
N SER A 430 -7.57 -2.20 -2.63
CA SER A 430 -8.99 -1.78 -2.80
C SER A 430 -9.40 -1.35 -4.23
N GLY A 431 -8.64 -1.67 -5.26
CA GLY A 431 -8.89 -1.23 -6.64
C GLY A 431 -10.08 -1.89 -7.34
N ALA A 432 -10.59 -2.99 -6.78
CA ALA A 432 -11.73 -3.68 -7.34
C ALA A 432 -13.01 -2.81 -7.30
N PRO A 433 -13.85 -2.87 -8.34
CA PRO A 433 -13.78 -3.81 -9.45
C PRO A 433 -13.16 -3.20 -10.73
N VAL A 434 -12.38 -2.13 -10.59
CA VAL A 434 -11.87 -1.31 -11.72
C VAL A 434 -10.45 -1.67 -12.11
N MET A 435 -9.59 -1.89 -11.12
CA MET A 435 -8.17 -2.18 -11.29
C MET A 435 -7.72 -3.28 -10.34
N ALA A 436 -6.68 -4.02 -10.74
CA ALA A 436 -6.15 -5.16 -9.99
C ALA A 436 -4.66 -4.95 -9.64
N ALA A 437 -4.27 -5.48 -8.48
CA ALA A 437 -2.89 -5.45 -7.99
C ALA A 437 -2.12 -6.70 -8.45
N GLY A 438 -0.80 -6.62 -8.48
CA GLY A 438 0.08 -7.76 -8.76
C GLY A 438 0.96 -7.58 -9.99
N GLY A 439 1.67 -8.66 -10.34
CA GLY A 439 2.51 -8.73 -11.53
C GLY A 439 1.71 -9.21 -12.74
N TYR A 440 1.90 -8.55 -13.86
CA TYR A 440 1.23 -8.86 -15.13
C TYR A 440 2.16 -8.52 -16.29
N ASP A 441 1.92 -9.20 -17.42
CA ASP A 441 2.50 -8.79 -18.70
C ASP A 441 1.95 -7.40 -19.04
N GLN A 442 2.81 -6.47 -19.46
CA GLN A 442 2.43 -5.10 -19.77
C GLN A 442 1.74 -4.99 -21.14
N ARG A 443 0.65 -5.73 -21.30
CA ARG A 443 -0.20 -5.81 -22.49
C ARG A 443 -1.67 -5.65 -22.13
N GLU A 444 -2.38 -4.89 -22.95
CA GLU A 444 -3.81 -4.68 -22.76
C GLU A 444 -4.58 -6.00 -22.91
N THR A 445 -5.40 -6.35 -21.92
CA THR A 445 -6.21 -7.57 -21.91
C THR A 445 -7.71 -7.26 -21.98
N PRO A 446 -8.56 -8.22 -22.40
CA PRO A 446 -10.00 -8.02 -22.37
C PRO A 446 -10.50 -7.70 -20.96
N GLY A 447 -11.33 -6.66 -20.85
CA GLY A 447 -11.91 -6.23 -19.56
C GLY A 447 -11.00 -5.35 -18.70
N LEU A 448 -9.77 -5.07 -19.15
CA LEU A 448 -8.92 -4.06 -18.52
C LEU A 448 -9.55 -2.67 -18.67
N PHE A 449 -9.70 -1.94 -17.57
CA PHE A 449 -10.25 -0.59 -17.59
C PHE A 449 -9.31 0.37 -18.32
N GLY A 450 -9.83 1.12 -19.29
CA GLY A 450 -9.04 2.03 -20.12
C GLY A 450 -8.29 1.35 -21.27
N ALA A 451 -8.43 0.03 -21.47
CA ALA A 451 -7.90 -0.62 -22.65
C ALA A 451 -8.64 -0.17 -23.91
N THR A 452 -7.89 0.10 -24.97
CA THR A 452 -8.38 0.57 -26.26
C THR A 452 -8.06 -0.42 -27.38
N VAL A 453 -6.96 -1.19 -27.25
CA VAL A 453 -6.49 -2.16 -28.24
C VAL A 453 -6.02 -3.42 -27.52
N VAL A 454 -6.88 -4.44 -27.46
CA VAL A 454 -6.55 -5.73 -26.84
C VAL A 454 -5.32 -6.37 -27.50
N GLY A 455 -4.36 -6.80 -26.68
CA GLY A 455 -3.11 -7.44 -27.10
C GLY A 455 -1.94 -6.48 -27.31
N ARG A 456 -2.19 -5.17 -27.40
CA ARG A 456 -1.15 -4.14 -27.56
C ARG A 456 -0.26 -4.09 -26.32
N ALA A 457 1.07 -4.13 -26.50
CA ALA A 457 1.98 -3.85 -25.41
C ALA A 457 1.97 -2.35 -25.08
N LEU A 458 2.09 -2.00 -23.80
CA LEU A 458 2.16 -0.59 -23.42
C LEU A 458 3.36 0.12 -24.07
N SER A 459 4.45 -0.60 -24.32
CA SER A 459 5.62 -0.12 -25.05
C SER A 459 5.36 0.21 -26.53
N ASP A 460 4.24 -0.25 -27.10
CA ASP A 460 3.82 0.05 -28.47
C ASP A 460 2.97 1.33 -28.57
N ARG A 461 2.65 1.96 -27.43
CA ARG A 461 1.93 3.24 -27.43
C ARG A 461 2.89 4.41 -27.66
N ASP A 462 2.49 5.36 -28.50
CA ASP A 462 3.27 6.57 -28.79
C ASP A 462 3.47 7.50 -27.58
N ASP A 463 2.65 7.34 -26.53
CA ASP A 463 2.71 8.10 -25.28
C ASP A 463 3.45 7.38 -24.15
N VAL A 464 4.13 6.26 -24.46
CA VAL A 464 4.98 5.49 -23.54
C VAL A 464 6.41 5.43 -24.10
N LEU A 465 7.34 6.09 -23.42
CA LEU A 465 8.77 5.96 -23.72
C LEU A 465 9.37 4.75 -23.00
N THR A 466 10.12 3.95 -23.74
CA THR A 466 10.79 2.76 -23.22
C THR A 466 12.32 2.95 -23.23
N PHE A 467 12.96 2.62 -22.11
CA PHE A 467 14.42 2.56 -21.97
C PHE A 467 14.83 1.20 -21.42
N GLU A 468 15.71 0.48 -22.10
CA GLU A 468 16.09 -0.88 -21.68
C GLU A 468 17.59 -1.16 -21.82
N THR A 469 18.08 -2.04 -20.94
CA THR A 469 19.44 -2.57 -21.05
C THR A 469 19.55 -3.50 -22.25
N ALA A 470 20.78 -3.74 -22.74
CA ALA A 470 21.07 -4.98 -23.45
C ALA A 470 20.65 -6.21 -22.59
N PRO A 471 20.44 -7.39 -23.19
CA PRO A 471 20.22 -8.60 -22.40
C PRO A 471 21.35 -8.78 -21.39
N LEU A 472 20.99 -8.99 -20.14
CA LEU A 472 21.95 -9.09 -19.04
C LEU A 472 22.84 -10.32 -19.24
N THR A 473 24.15 -10.13 -19.18
CA THR A 473 25.11 -11.24 -19.31
C THR A 473 25.23 -12.07 -18.03
N ALA A 474 24.81 -11.51 -16.89
CA ALA A 474 24.74 -12.16 -15.60
C ALA A 474 23.51 -11.68 -14.84
N ALA A 475 23.05 -12.45 -13.86
CA ALA A 475 21.91 -12.05 -13.04
C ALA A 475 22.24 -10.81 -12.20
N VAL A 476 21.26 -9.92 -12.05
CA VAL A 476 21.38 -8.67 -11.30
C VAL A 476 20.27 -8.62 -10.25
N GLU A 477 20.65 -8.54 -8.98
CA GLU A 477 19.69 -8.38 -7.88
C GLU A 477 19.48 -6.90 -7.57
N VAL A 478 18.23 -6.47 -7.60
CA VAL A 478 17.76 -5.14 -7.21
C VAL A 478 16.90 -5.28 -5.97
N THR A 479 17.41 -4.88 -4.81
CA THR A 479 16.68 -4.93 -3.53
C THR A 479 16.87 -3.65 -2.74
N GLY A 480 15.81 -2.85 -2.63
CA GLY A 480 15.87 -1.57 -1.92
C GLY A 480 14.87 -0.52 -2.40
N PRO A 481 15.02 0.73 -1.93
CA PRO A 481 14.32 1.88 -2.49
C PRO A 481 14.86 2.21 -3.89
N ILE A 482 13.97 2.64 -4.79
CA ILE A 482 14.28 2.97 -6.18
C ILE A 482 13.84 4.40 -6.47
N THR A 483 14.68 5.14 -7.18
CA THR A 483 14.45 6.53 -7.54
C THR A 483 14.78 6.76 -9.02
N ALA A 484 13.96 7.51 -9.73
CA ALA A 484 14.30 8.07 -11.03
C ALA A 484 14.65 9.55 -10.88
N ARG A 485 15.80 9.98 -11.41
CA ARG A 485 16.21 11.39 -11.49
C ARG A 485 16.21 11.80 -12.94
N LEU A 486 15.33 12.71 -13.32
CA LEU A 486 14.98 12.96 -14.71
C LEU A 486 15.09 14.44 -15.04
N TRP A 487 15.60 14.76 -16.22
CA TRP A 487 15.61 16.10 -16.79
C TRP A 487 14.46 16.20 -17.79
N VAL A 488 13.37 16.85 -17.39
CA VAL A 488 12.12 16.86 -18.17
C VAL A 488 11.67 18.27 -18.51
N SER A 489 10.96 18.41 -19.63
CA SER A 489 10.27 19.65 -20.00
C SER A 489 8.89 19.32 -20.57
N SER A 490 7.95 20.26 -20.49
CA SER A 490 6.62 20.11 -21.05
C SER A 490 6.22 21.34 -21.85
N SER A 491 5.34 21.18 -22.84
CA SER A 491 4.64 22.30 -23.48
C SER A 491 3.47 22.84 -22.66
N ALA A 492 3.06 22.13 -21.59
CA ALA A 492 1.91 22.46 -20.77
C ALA A 492 2.33 23.16 -19.46
N LEU A 493 1.36 23.74 -18.74
CA LEU A 493 1.59 24.38 -17.44
C LEU A 493 1.74 23.38 -16.30
N ASP A 494 1.33 22.13 -16.52
CA ASP A 494 1.54 21.02 -15.62
C ASP A 494 1.45 19.71 -16.41
N THR A 495 2.00 18.64 -15.87
CA THR A 495 1.84 17.27 -16.38
C THR A 495 2.30 16.30 -15.29
N ASP A 496 1.96 15.03 -15.42
CA ASP A 496 2.54 13.99 -14.58
C ASP A 496 3.68 13.31 -15.35
N VAL A 497 4.67 12.80 -14.63
CA VAL A 497 5.65 11.83 -15.15
C VAL A 497 5.47 10.56 -14.35
N THR A 498 5.05 9.49 -15.01
CA THR A 498 4.95 8.15 -14.44
C THR A 498 6.12 7.31 -14.91
N VAL A 499 6.65 6.46 -14.03
CA VAL A 499 7.73 5.53 -14.35
C VAL A 499 7.40 4.15 -13.81
N LYS A 500 7.77 3.11 -14.54
CA LYS A 500 7.53 1.70 -14.18
C LYS A 500 8.80 0.90 -14.44
N LEU A 501 9.26 0.20 -13.40
CA LEU A 501 10.35 -0.75 -13.51
C LEU A 501 9.78 -2.11 -13.95
N VAL A 502 10.35 -2.65 -15.02
CA VAL A 502 9.88 -3.87 -15.69
C VAL A 502 11.04 -4.85 -15.83
N ASP A 503 10.78 -6.12 -15.50
CA ASP A 503 11.64 -7.27 -15.81
C ASP A 503 11.19 -7.89 -17.13
N VAL A 504 12.02 -7.76 -18.17
CA VAL A 504 11.70 -8.26 -19.51
C VAL A 504 12.31 -9.64 -19.70
N TYR A 505 11.44 -10.64 -19.73
CA TYR A 505 11.79 -12.01 -20.04
C TYR A 505 12.04 -12.18 -21.55
N PRO A 506 13.08 -12.94 -21.95
CA PRO A 506 13.28 -13.26 -23.35
C PRO A 506 12.15 -14.14 -23.90
N PRO A 507 11.89 -14.11 -25.22
CA PRO A 507 11.00 -15.04 -25.89
C PRO A 507 11.27 -16.51 -25.55
N ASN A 508 10.21 -17.27 -25.32
CA ASN A 508 10.28 -18.71 -25.09
C ASN A 508 9.00 -19.39 -25.61
N PRO A 509 8.94 -20.74 -25.70
CA PRO A 509 7.76 -21.42 -26.24
C PRO A 509 6.39 -21.09 -25.60
N ASP A 510 6.34 -20.61 -24.34
CA ASP A 510 5.08 -20.27 -23.66
C ASP A 510 4.72 -18.79 -23.80
N HIS A 511 5.73 -17.97 -24.11
CA HIS A 511 5.72 -16.51 -24.25
C HIS A 511 6.57 -16.13 -25.48
N PRO A 512 6.06 -16.35 -26.70
CA PRO A 512 6.85 -16.21 -27.94
C PRO A 512 7.28 -14.77 -28.24
N GLU A 513 6.64 -13.77 -27.62
CA GLU A 513 7.01 -12.35 -27.71
C GLU A 513 7.81 -11.87 -26.48
N GLY A 514 8.20 -12.78 -25.59
CA GLY A 514 8.71 -12.45 -24.27
C GLY A 514 7.57 -12.13 -23.28
N TYR A 515 7.94 -11.72 -22.07
CA TYR A 515 7.00 -11.30 -21.03
C TYR A 515 7.54 -10.05 -20.34
N ALA A 516 6.76 -8.97 -20.32
CA ALA A 516 7.15 -7.71 -19.68
C ALA A 516 6.50 -7.63 -18.30
N LEU A 517 7.19 -8.10 -17.26
CA LEU A 517 6.67 -8.14 -15.91
C LEU A 517 6.86 -6.78 -15.20
N ASN A 518 5.77 -6.10 -14.85
CA ASN A 518 5.88 -4.95 -13.94
C ASN A 518 6.33 -5.36 -12.54
N LEU A 519 7.34 -4.69 -12.00
CA LEU A 519 7.79 -4.91 -10.61
C LEU A 519 7.30 -3.82 -9.67
N THR A 520 7.43 -2.57 -10.08
CA THR A 520 7.06 -1.40 -9.28
C THR A 520 6.89 -0.18 -10.17
N HIS A 521 6.32 0.90 -9.64
CA HIS A 521 6.12 2.16 -10.33
C HIS A 521 6.17 3.35 -9.37
N GLY A 522 6.22 4.55 -9.95
CA GLY A 522 6.13 5.82 -9.27
C GLY A 522 5.56 6.89 -10.18
N VAL A 523 5.16 8.00 -9.58
CA VAL A 523 4.60 9.16 -10.28
C VAL A 523 5.08 10.43 -9.61
N LEU A 524 5.26 11.49 -10.38
CA LEU A 524 5.40 12.86 -9.88
C LEU A 524 4.52 13.78 -10.74
N ARG A 525 3.64 14.54 -10.08
CA ARG A 525 2.92 15.66 -10.67
C ARG A 525 3.81 16.90 -10.64
N LEU A 526 4.22 17.39 -11.81
CA LEU A 526 5.36 18.31 -11.94
C LEU A 526 5.17 19.68 -11.30
N ARG A 527 3.93 20.12 -11.04
CA ARG A 527 3.71 21.31 -10.20
C ARG A 527 4.33 21.18 -8.80
N PHE A 528 4.51 19.96 -8.29
CA PHE A 528 5.08 19.68 -6.98
C PHE A 528 6.58 19.36 -7.01
N ARG A 529 7.26 19.50 -8.16
CA ARG A 529 8.69 19.19 -8.33
C ARG A 529 9.61 19.79 -7.26
N ASP A 530 9.31 21.00 -6.80
CA ASP A 530 10.11 21.72 -5.80
C ASP A 530 9.56 21.59 -4.38
N SER A 531 8.24 21.41 -4.24
CA SER A 531 7.55 21.40 -2.93
C SER A 531 6.14 20.84 -3.05
N PHE A 532 5.82 19.87 -2.21
CA PHE A 532 4.45 19.38 -2.02
C PHE A 532 3.53 20.36 -1.28
N ALA A 533 4.09 21.33 -0.55
CA ALA A 533 3.31 22.34 0.19
C ALA A 533 3.02 23.60 -0.63
N ALA A 534 3.86 23.90 -1.63
CA ALA A 534 3.78 25.12 -2.43
C ALA A 534 3.95 24.81 -3.93
N PRO A 535 2.91 24.27 -4.59
CA PRO A 535 2.99 23.92 -6.01
C PRO A 535 3.23 25.15 -6.88
N ARG A 536 3.97 24.95 -7.97
CA ARG A 536 4.25 25.99 -8.98
C ARG A 536 4.01 25.44 -10.37
N PRO A 537 3.27 26.17 -11.24
CA PRO A 537 3.18 25.79 -12.64
C PRO A 537 4.56 25.63 -13.28
N LEU A 538 4.62 24.83 -14.34
CA LEU A 538 5.74 24.78 -15.25
C LEU A 538 5.73 26.03 -16.15
N VAL A 539 6.91 26.44 -16.57
CA VAL A 539 7.10 27.34 -17.71
C VAL A 539 7.25 26.45 -18.95
N PRO A 540 6.37 26.55 -19.95
CA PRO A 540 6.46 25.73 -21.14
C PRO A 540 7.84 25.79 -21.82
N GLY A 541 8.44 24.63 -22.05
CA GLY A 541 9.77 24.47 -22.66
C GLY A 541 10.96 24.60 -21.70
N GLU A 542 10.75 25.01 -20.44
CA GLU A 542 11.82 25.00 -19.44
C GLU A 542 12.14 23.55 -19.03
N VAL A 543 13.43 23.26 -18.83
CA VAL A 543 13.93 21.95 -18.41
C VAL A 543 14.10 21.93 -16.90
N TYR A 544 13.53 20.92 -16.25
CA TYR A 544 13.55 20.73 -14.81
C TYR A 544 14.26 19.42 -14.45
N ASP A 545 15.13 19.46 -13.43
CA ASP A 545 15.66 18.27 -12.75
C ASP A 545 14.66 17.85 -11.68
N VAL A 546 14.13 16.63 -11.80
CA VAL A 546 13.08 16.11 -10.91
C VAL A 546 13.42 14.74 -10.38
N GLU A 547 12.97 14.46 -9.17
CA GLU A 547 13.14 13.18 -8.50
C GLU A 547 11.79 12.48 -8.32
N ILE A 548 11.69 11.23 -8.78
CA ILE A 548 10.49 10.40 -8.65
C ILE A 548 10.83 9.17 -7.82
N GLN A 549 10.18 9.03 -6.67
CA GLN A 549 10.30 7.86 -5.81
C GLN A 549 9.32 6.76 -6.26
N LEU A 550 9.85 5.56 -6.51
CA LEU A 550 9.04 4.38 -6.81
C LEU A 550 8.77 3.61 -5.51
N PHE A 551 7.74 2.75 -5.51
CA PHE A 551 7.61 1.76 -4.44
C PHE A 551 8.86 0.86 -4.42
N PRO A 552 9.35 0.46 -3.23
CA PRO A 552 10.51 -0.43 -3.13
C PRO A 552 10.20 -1.82 -3.67
N THR A 553 11.24 -2.55 -4.05
CA THR A 553 11.10 -3.94 -4.51
C THR A 553 12.31 -4.79 -4.12
N SER A 554 12.20 -6.09 -4.34
CA SER A 554 13.31 -7.06 -4.26
C SER A 554 13.15 -8.08 -5.38
N ASN A 555 13.96 -7.94 -6.43
CA ASN A 555 13.90 -8.80 -7.62
C ASN A 555 15.30 -9.20 -8.10
N LEU A 556 15.44 -10.45 -8.53
CA LEU A 556 16.58 -10.95 -9.29
C LEU A 556 16.23 -10.98 -10.78
N PHE A 557 16.76 -10.02 -11.53
CA PHE A 557 16.74 -10.06 -12.99
C PHE A 557 17.70 -11.15 -13.46
N ALA A 558 17.20 -12.18 -14.15
CA ALA A 558 18.03 -13.31 -14.55
C ALA A 558 18.94 -12.95 -15.74
N ALA A 559 19.98 -13.75 -15.97
CA ALA A 559 20.76 -13.61 -17.20
C ALA A 559 19.86 -13.82 -18.43
N GLY A 560 20.04 -13.00 -19.46
CA GLY A 560 19.19 -12.96 -20.65
C GLY A 560 17.94 -12.07 -20.52
N HIS A 561 17.55 -11.68 -19.30
CA HIS A 561 16.49 -10.68 -19.11
C HIS A 561 17.01 -9.28 -19.45
N ARG A 562 16.11 -8.29 -19.46
CA ARG A 562 16.47 -6.86 -19.49
C ARG A 562 15.85 -6.13 -18.32
N ILE A 563 16.58 -5.13 -17.82
CA ILE A 563 16.00 -4.11 -16.95
C ILE A 563 15.41 -3.06 -17.88
N ARG A 564 14.10 -2.78 -17.72
CA ARG A 564 13.39 -1.79 -18.53
C ARG A 564 12.68 -0.77 -17.66
N LEU A 565 12.73 0.49 -18.09
CA LEU A 565 11.99 1.60 -17.55
C LEU A 565 10.97 2.07 -18.60
N ASP A 566 9.68 1.90 -18.29
CA ASP A 566 8.60 2.49 -19.08
C ASP A 566 8.23 3.83 -18.44
N MET A 567 8.15 4.90 -19.24
CA MET A 567 7.83 6.25 -18.80
C MET A 567 6.66 6.81 -19.59
N ALA A 568 5.70 7.41 -18.90
CA ALA A 568 4.53 8.05 -19.50
C ALA A 568 4.09 9.28 -18.69
N SER A 569 2.89 9.78 -18.95
CA SER A 569 2.28 10.89 -18.19
C SER A 569 0.94 10.53 -17.57
N SER A 570 0.65 9.24 -17.49
CA SER A 570 -0.52 8.69 -16.80
C SER A 570 -0.27 7.23 -16.44
N ASN A 571 -0.99 6.77 -15.43
CA ASN A 571 -1.16 5.36 -15.09
C ASN A 571 -2.58 5.25 -14.52
N PHE A 572 -3.57 5.28 -15.41
CA PHE A 572 -4.98 5.45 -15.06
C PHE A 572 -5.72 4.10 -15.13
N PRO A 573 -6.53 3.71 -14.15
CA PRO A 573 -7.05 4.55 -13.07
C PRO A 573 -6.32 4.40 -11.75
N HIS A 574 -5.05 3.95 -11.67
CA HIS A 574 -4.35 4.02 -10.38
C HIS A 574 -4.30 5.45 -9.87
N PHE A 575 -3.82 6.39 -10.69
CA PHE A 575 -3.80 7.81 -10.37
C PHE A 575 -4.84 8.60 -11.17
N ASP A 576 -5.28 9.73 -10.61
CA ASP A 576 -6.07 10.72 -11.35
C ASP A 576 -5.28 11.31 -12.53
N VAL A 577 -5.98 11.60 -13.63
CA VAL A 577 -5.34 12.14 -14.83
C VAL A 577 -5.05 13.62 -14.65
N ASN A 578 -3.80 14.03 -14.90
CA ASN A 578 -3.45 15.44 -14.94
C ASN A 578 -4.09 16.12 -16.16
N PRO A 579 -4.85 17.22 -15.98
CA PRO A 579 -5.51 17.91 -17.09
C PRO A 579 -4.55 18.73 -17.97
N GLY A 580 -3.29 18.90 -17.59
CA GLY A 580 -2.31 19.73 -18.32
C GLY A 580 -2.47 21.25 -18.11
N SER A 581 -3.62 21.69 -17.61
CA SER A 581 -3.98 23.11 -17.47
C SER A 581 -3.42 23.80 -16.23
N GLY A 582 -2.86 23.05 -15.28
CA GLY A 582 -2.47 23.56 -13.96
C GLY A 582 -3.65 23.77 -13.00
N ALA A 583 -4.88 23.41 -13.40
CA ALA A 583 -6.05 23.46 -12.50
C ALA A 583 -5.87 22.52 -11.29
N PRO A 584 -6.41 22.86 -10.10
CA PRO A 584 -6.38 21.97 -8.94
C PRO A 584 -7.05 20.61 -9.20
N ALA A 585 -6.56 19.57 -8.52
CA ALA A 585 -7.14 18.24 -8.56
C ALA A 585 -8.63 18.26 -8.17
N GLY A 586 -9.46 17.53 -8.94
CA GLY A 586 -10.91 17.48 -8.73
C GLY A 586 -11.67 18.74 -9.17
N GLU A 587 -11.02 19.73 -9.81
CA GLU A 587 -11.63 21.00 -10.24
C GLU A 587 -11.55 21.29 -11.74
N ALA A 588 -10.73 20.54 -12.47
CA ALA A 588 -10.48 20.79 -13.88
C ALA A 588 -11.71 20.53 -14.76
N SER A 589 -12.12 21.52 -15.56
CA SER A 589 -13.24 21.42 -16.50
C SER A 589 -12.81 21.28 -17.97
N GLY A 590 -11.51 21.12 -18.23
CA GLY A 590 -10.93 21.00 -19.57
C GLY A 590 -9.51 20.48 -19.52
N ALA A 591 -9.05 19.93 -20.64
CA ALA A 591 -7.75 19.29 -20.77
C ALA A 591 -6.87 19.99 -21.81
N VAL A 592 -5.56 20.00 -21.57
CA VAL A 592 -4.52 20.50 -22.47
C VAL A 592 -3.62 19.31 -22.79
N VAL A 593 -3.52 18.99 -24.08
CA VAL A 593 -2.56 18.01 -24.59
C VAL A 593 -1.15 18.54 -24.35
N ALA A 594 -0.31 17.73 -23.72
CA ALA A 594 1.08 18.09 -23.42
C ALA A 594 2.05 17.37 -24.35
N ILE A 595 3.04 18.09 -24.89
CA ILE A 595 4.22 17.51 -25.53
C ILE A 595 5.34 17.55 -24.51
N ASN A 596 5.64 16.38 -23.97
CA ASN A 596 6.63 16.19 -22.93
C ASN A 596 7.95 15.74 -23.56
N ARG A 597 9.07 16.10 -22.94
CA ARG A 597 10.41 15.69 -23.37
C ARG A 597 11.24 15.24 -22.17
N ILE A 598 12.06 14.24 -22.42
CA ILE A 598 13.14 13.81 -21.55
C ILE A 598 14.46 14.16 -22.21
N HIS A 599 15.35 14.76 -21.42
CA HIS A 599 16.66 15.24 -21.83
C HIS A 599 17.74 14.32 -21.29
N THR A 600 18.73 14.04 -22.13
CA THR A 600 19.86 13.15 -21.82
C THR A 600 21.16 13.86 -22.18
N GLY A 601 22.26 13.48 -21.54
CA GLY A 601 23.59 14.01 -21.84
C GLY A 601 24.40 14.36 -20.60
N PRO A 602 25.66 14.82 -20.79
CA PRO A 602 26.57 15.13 -19.68
C PRO A 602 26.06 16.22 -18.72
N THR A 603 25.20 17.12 -19.20
CA THR A 603 24.56 18.18 -18.40
C THR A 603 23.13 17.84 -17.96
N CYS A 604 22.53 16.79 -18.54
CA CYS A 604 21.17 16.35 -18.28
C CYS A 604 21.19 14.84 -17.99
N LEU A 605 21.67 14.45 -16.81
CA LEU A 605 21.93 13.06 -16.43
C LEU A 605 20.64 12.34 -15.97
N SER A 606 19.67 12.22 -16.86
CA SER A 606 18.47 11.41 -16.63
C SER A 606 18.86 9.95 -16.37
N ARG A 607 18.44 9.40 -15.24
CA ARG A 607 18.86 8.07 -14.78
C ARG A 607 17.87 7.42 -13.82
N LEU A 608 17.87 6.09 -13.84
CA LEU A 608 17.24 5.24 -12.85
C LEU A 608 18.31 4.80 -11.84
N VAL A 609 18.09 5.07 -10.56
CA VAL A 609 18.99 4.70 -9.48
C VAL A 609 18.52 3.38 -8.88
N LEU A 610 19.28 2.32 -9.12
CA LEU A 610 18.93 0.96 -8.68
C LEU A 610 19.77 0.51 -7.48
N PRO A 611 19.14 -0.04 -6.43
CA PRO A 611 19.83 -0.61 -5.27
C PRO A 611 20.38 -2.01 -5.60
N ILE A 612 21.55 -2.08 -6.23
CA ILE A 612 22.17 -3.34 -6.62
C ILE A 612 22.75 -4.04 -5.39
N VAL A 613 22.41 -5.31 -5.19
CA VAL A 613 23.01 -6.15 -4.15
C VAL A 613 24.11 -6.99 -4.77
N PRO A 614 25.39 -6.81 -4.37
CA PRO A 614 26.48 -7.64 -4.86
C PRO A 614 26.22 -9.11 -4.55
N ALA A 615 26.58 -10.00 -5.48
CA ALA A 615 26.56 -11.44 -5.21
C ALA A 615 27.41 -11.72 -3.96
N ARG A 616 26.83 -12.39 -2.96
CA ARG A 616 27.60 -12.85 -1.79
C ARG A 616 28.70 -13.78 -2.30
N GLY A 617 29.96 -13.43 -2.06
CA GLY A 617 31.09 -14.31 -2.38
C GLY A 617 30.82 -15.68 -1.75
N SER A 618 30.81 -16.72 -2.58
CA SER A 618 30.62 -18.12 -2.19
C SER A 618 31.64 -18.59 -1.17
#